data_AF-A0AAV9NN11-F1
#
_entry.id   AF-A0AAV9NN11-F1
#
_cell.length_a   1.000
_cell.length_b   1.000
_cell.length_c   1.000
_cell.angle_alpha   90.00
_cell.angle_beta   90.00
_cell.angle_gamma   90.00
#
_symmetry.space_group_name_H-M   'P 1'
#
loop_
_entity.id
_entity.type
_entity.pdbx_description
1 polymer ?
#
loop_
_entity_poly.entity_id
_entity_poly.type
_entity_poly.pdbx_seq_one_letter_code
_entity_poly.pdbx_strand_id
1 'polypeptide(L)'
;MVWSIVRTSPNSLSFSSPSALHQIYGSRAVNVRKSQFYEILDGGAGGSTTHTEIDKNRHAARRRILNLAFSEAALRETEFFVIDNVRKFIKLIGSDSGLRAEAGLSPELPENLKGSDSHNHGDWSPARNMSRYLDWLAYDIMGNLVFGKGYNCLGSEEYREMPRIVTEGTKFGYWVSYQTPYFSKRTHC
;
A
#
# COMPACT_ATOMS: atom_id res chain seq x y z
N MET A 1 18.63 10.08 -26.36
CA MET A 1 17.43 9.93 -27.21
C MET A 1 16.38 9.25 -26.36
N VAL A 2 15.46 10.01 -25.73
CA VAL A 2 14.40 9.43 -24.89
C VAL A 2 13.15 9.26 -25.74
N TRP A 3 12.74 8.02 -25.96
CA TRP A 3 11.55 7.71 -26.74
C TRP A 3 10.29 8.15 -25.99
N SER A 4 9.42 8.92 -26.65
CA SER A 4 8.19 9.47 -26.04
C SER A 4 7.03 8.47 -26.01
N ILE A 5 7.05 7.48 -26.90
CA ILE A 5 6.05 6.42 -27.01
C ILE A 5 6.78 5.11 -27.32
N VAL A 6 6.55 4.08 -26.51
CA VAL A 6 7.19 2.76 -26.65
C VAL A 6 6.13 1.67 -26.60
N ARG A 7 6.14 0.75 -27.58
CA ARG A 7 5.29 -0.44 -27.56
C ARG A 7 5.95 -1.53 -26.72
N THR A 8 5.31 -1.92 -25.63
CA THR A 8 5.82 -2.97 -24.72
C THR A 8 5.21 -4.34 -25.00
N SER A 9 4.06 -4.40 -25.68
CA SER A 9 3.37 -5.64 -26.07
C SER A 9 2.47 -5.41 -27.29
N PRO A 10 1.94 -6.46 -27.96
CA PRO A 10 1.07 -6.30 -29.12
C PRO A 10 -0.12 -5.33 -28.88
N ASN A 11 -0.66 -5.32 -27.67
CA ASN A 11 -1.79 -4.48 -27.26
C ASN A 11 -1.44 -3.47 -26.14
N SER A 12 -0.15 -3.14 -25.95
CA SER A 12 0.29 -2.23 -24.88
C SER A 12 1.26 -1.16 -25.39
N LEU A 13 0.95 0.09 -25.11
CA LEU A 13 1.74 1.27 -25.43
C LEU A 13 2.04 2.03 -24.14
N SER A 14 3.30 2.40 -23.95
CA SER A 14 3.78 3.26 -22.87
C SER A 14 4.03 4.64 -23.42
N PHE A 15 3.51 5.66 -22.75
CA PHE A 15 3.66 7.07 -23.10
C PHE A 15 4.43 7.77 -21.99
N SER A 16 5.47 8.53 -22.35
CA SER A 16 6.29 9.29 -21.40
C SER A 16 6.15 10.81 -21.57
N SER A 17 5.21 11.29 -22.39
CA SER A 17 4.95 12.72 -22.58
C SER A 17 4.02 13.29 -21.49
N PRO A 18 4.23 14.53 -21.02
CA PRO A 18 3.31 15.18 -20.07
C PRO A 18 1.88 15.32 -20.59
N SER A 19 1.72 15.53 -21.91
CA SER A 19 0.41 15.62 -22.57
C SER A 19 -0.39 14.32 -22.48
N ALA A 20 0.28 13.16 -22.39
CA ALA A 20 -0.39 11.86 -22.29
C ALA A 20 -1.17 11.72 -20.99
N LEU A 21 -0.72 12.36 -19.89
CA LEU A 21 -1.42 12.31 -18.61
C LEU A 21 -2.86 12.84 -18.74
N HIS A 22 -3.03 14.00 -19.38
CA HIS A 22 -4.35 14.58 -19.64
C HIS A 22 -5.15 13.77 -20.68
N GLN A 23 -4.48 13.19 -21.68
CA GLN A 23 -5.15 12.38 -22.70
C GLN A 23 -5.63 11.02 -22.17
N ILE A 24 -5.01 10.48 -21.12
CA ILE A 24 -5.36 9.18 -20.52
C ILE A 24 -6.25 9.35 -19.29
N TYR A 25 -5.92 10.29 -18.40
CA TYR A 25 -6.56 10.47 -17.09
C TYR A 25 -7.38 11.77 -16.98
N GLY A 26 -7.56 12.50 -18.07
CA GLY A 26 -8.28 13.77 -18.09
C GLY A 26 -9.79 13.64 -17.83
N SER A 27 -10.57 14.51 -18.45
CA SER A 27 -12.01 14.62 -18.19
C SER A 27 -12.76 13.32 -18.50
N ARG A 28 -13.99 13.20 -17.97
CA ARG A 28 -14.86 12.02 -18.19
C ARG A 28 -15.10 11.70 -19.67
N ALA A 29 -14.94 12.68 -20.56
CA ALA A 29 -15.09 12.56 -22.01
C ALA A 29 -13.95 11.78 -22.69
N VAL A 30 -12.82 11.56 -22.00
CA VAL A 30 -11.69 10.77 -22.53
C VAL A 30 -12.14 9.32 -22.77
N ASN A 31 -11.91 8.80 -23.97
CA ASN A 31 -12.29 7.44 -24.37
C ASN A 31 -11.29 6.36 -23.89
N VAL A 32 -10.88 6.44 -22.63
CA VAL A 32 -10.02 5.44 -21.97
C VAL A 32 -10.75 4.90 -20.74
N ARG A 33 -10.53 3.61 -20.44
CA ARG A 33 -11.00 2.93 -19.23
C ARG A 33 -9.89 2.04 -18.68
N LYS A 34 -10.05 1.58 -17.43
CA LYS A 34 -9.15 0.58 -16.85
C LYS A 34 -9.12 -0.68 -17.70
N SER A 35 -7.96 -1.32 -17.78
CA SER A 35 -7.78 -2.57 -18.52
C SER A 35 -8.52 -3.73 -17.84
N GLN A 36 -8.88 -4.77 -18.61
CA GLN A 36 -9.36 -6.06 -18.08
C GLN A 36 -8.40 -6.70 -17.07
N PHE A 37 -7.13 -6.30 -17.08
CA PHE A 37 -6.17 -6.64 -16.02
C PHE A 37 -6.74 -6.45 -14.60
N TYR A 38 -7.58 -5.43 -14.38
CA TYR A 38 -8.17 -5.16 -13.07
C TYR A 38 -9.24 -6.19 -12.64
N GLU A 39 -9.80 -6.98 -13.56
CA GLU A 39 -10.74 -8.07 -13.22
C GLU A 39 -10.04 -9.20 -12.45
N ILE A 40 -8.75 -9.43 -12.70
CA ILE A 40 -7.95 -10.46 -12.04
C ILE A 40 -7.67 -10.08 -10.58
N LEU A 41 -7.68 -8.78 -10.27
CA LEU A 41 -7.51 -8.26 -8.92
C LEU A 41 -8.82 -8.26 -8.12
N ASP A 42 -9.92 -8.75 -8.69
CA ASP A 42 -11.18 -8.87 -7.95
C ASP A 42 -11.08 -9.95 -6.86
N GLY A 43 -11.60 -9.65 -5.67
CA GLY A 43 -11.39 -10.43 -4.44
C GLY A 43 -12.14 -11.76 -4.36
N GLY A 44 -12.43 -12.40 -5.49
CA GLY A 44 -13.02 -13.75 -5.58
C GLY A 44 -14.52 -13.85 -5.30
N ALA A 45 -15.19 -12.79 -4.82
CA ALA A 45 -16.62 -12.82 -4.48
C ALA A 45 -17.56 -12.36 -5.62
N GLY A 46 -17.06 -12.20 -6.85
CA GLY A 46 -17.84 -11.72 -8.01
C GLY A 46 -18.25 -10.25 -7.93
N GLY A 47 -17.59 -9.46 -7.08
CA GLY A 47 -17.96 -8.09 -6.76
C GLY A 47 -16.78 -7.13 -6.84
N SER A 48 -16.63 -6.46 -7.99
CA SER A 48 -15.59 -5.45 -8.20
C SER A 48 -15.64 -4.33 -7.14
N THR A 49 -14.48 -3.99 -6.59
CA THR A 49 -14.29 -2.87 -5.66
C THR A 49 -14.21 -1.53 -6.41
N THR A 50 -14.22 -0.40 -5.68
CA THR A 50 -13.92 0.91 -6.29
C THR A 50 -12.54 0.93 -6.98
N HIS A 51 -11.57 0.16 -6.47
CA HIS A 51 -10.24 0.07 -7.07
C HIS A 51 -10.24 -0.72 -8.39
N THR A 52 -11.01 -1.81 -8.48
CA THR A 52 -10.97 -2.75 -9.62
C THR A 52 -12.06 -2.54 -10.67
N GLU A 53 -13.15 -1.83 -10.34
CA GLU A 53 -14.25 -1.59 -11.29
C GLU A 53 -13.78 -0.84 -12.55
N ILE A 54 -14.10 -1.43 -13.71
CA ILE A 54 -13.74 -0.94 -15.05
C ILE A 54 -14.86 -0.08 -15.63
N ASP A 55 -16.13 -0.38 -15.31
CA ASP A 55 -17.26 0.41 -15.79
C ASP A 55 -17.27 1.80 -15.13
N LYS A 56 -17.24 2.85 -15.94
CA LYS A 56 -17.15 4.24 -15.47
C LYS A 56 -18.34 4.66 -14.61
N ASN A 57 -19.54 4.19 -14.93
CA ASN A 57 -20.77 4.59 -14.23
C ASN A 57 -20.85 3.88 -12.88
N ARG A 58 -20.59 2.57 -12.85
CA ARG A 58 -20.53 1.78 -11.62
C ARG A 58 -19.37 2.24 -10.71
N HIS A 59 -18.22 2.60 -11.29
CA HIS A 59 -17.11 3.19 -10.56
C HIS A 59 -17.48 4.54 -9.95
N ALA A 60 -18.13 5.42 -10.73
CA ALA A 60 -18.58 6.72 -10.24
C ALA A 60 -19.59 6.59 -9.09
N ALA A 61 -20.53 5.65 -9.18
CA ALA A 61 -21.50 5.37 -8.12
C ALA A 61 -20.81 4.91 -6.82
N ARG A 62 -19.89 3.94 -6.89
CA ARG A 62 -19.13 3.48 -5.72
C ARG A 62 -18.24 4.58 -5.13
N ARG A 63 -17.56 5.34 -5.99
CA ARG A 63 -16.72 6.46 -5.55
C ARG A 63 -17.54 7.53 -4.83
N ARG A 64 -18.77 7.79 -5.26
CA ARG A 64 -19.66 8.75 -4.58
C ARG A 64 -19.96 8.33 -3.14
N ILE A 65 -20.21 7.03 -2.91
CA ILE A 65 -20.43 6.48 -1.57
C ILE A 65 -19.13 6.55 -0.75
N LEU A 66 -18.01 6.11 -1.33
CA LEU A 66 -16.70 6.12 -0.66
C LEU A 66 -16.27 7.53 -0.24
N ASN A 67 -16.53 8.54 -1.07
CA ASN A 67 -16.19 9.93 -0.78
C ASN A 67 -16.86 10.47 0.50
N LEU A 68 -17.97 9.87 0.96
CA LEU A 68 -18.62 10.27 2.22
C LEU A 68 -17.71 10.02 3.43
N ALA A 69 -16.99 8.89 3.42
CA ALA A 69 -16.01 8.54 4.44
C ALA A 69 -14.77 9.44 4.43
N PHE A 70 -14.55 10.18 3.33
CA PHE A 70 -13.47 11.15 3.17
C PHE A 70 -13.98 12.61 3.21
N SER A 71 -15.19 12.83 3.73
CA SER A 71 -15.68 14.18 3.99
C SER A 71 -14.88 14.85 5.10
N GLU A 72 -14.86 16.18 5.14
CA GLU A 72 -14.15 16.93 6.19
C GLU A 72 -14.61 16.54 7.60
N ALA A 73 -15.93 16.35 7.79
CA ALA A 73 -16.49 15.90 9.07
C ALA A 73 -15.98 14.51 9.47
N ALA A 74 -15.99 13.54 8.54
CA ALA A 74 -15.50 12.19 8.80
C ALA A 74 -13.99 12.15 9.07
N LEU A 75 -13.20 12.99 8.39
CA LEU A 75 -11.77 13.12 8.65
C LEU A 75 -11.48 13.71 10.03
N ARG A 76 -12.26 14.72 10.47
CA ARG A 76 -12.15 15.27 11.83
C ARG A 76 -12.53 14.24 12.90
N GLU A 77 -13.56 13.44 12.66
CA GLU A 77 -13.98 12.38 13.58
C GLU A 77 -12.92 11.30 13.73
N THR A 78 -12.17 11.00 12.67
CA THR A 78 -11.16 9.92 12.67
C THR A 78 -9.74 10.38 13.04
N GLU A 79 -9.52 11.70 13.18
CA GLU A 79 -8.21 12.30 13.46
C GLU A 79 -7.52 11.70 14.71
N PHE A 80 -8.31 11.44 15.75
CA PHE A 80 -7.76 10.90 17.01
C PHE A 80 -7.09 9.54 16.83
N PHE A 81 -7.58 8.69 15.92
CA PHE A 81 -6.96 7.41 15.62
C PHE A 81 -5.56 7.59 15.04
N VAL A 82 -5.40 8.57 14.14
CA VAL A 82 -4.10 8.86 13.52
C VAL A 82 -3.13 9.39 14.58
N ILE A 83 -3.56 10.37 15.38
CA ILE A 83 -2.73 10.97 16.42
C ILE A 83 -2.29 9.94 17.47
N ASP A 84 -3.20 9.07 17.92
CA ASP A 84 -2.90 8.03 18.90
C ASP A 84 -1.83 7.05 18.39
N ASN A 85 -1.98 6.54 17.17
CA ASN A 85 -0.98 5.66 16.56
C ASN A 85 0.37 6.34 16.33
N VAL A 86 0.37 7.62 15.92
CA VAL A 86 1.60 8.41 15.78
C VAL A 86 2.29 8.60 17.13
N ARG A 87 1.55 8.91 18.21
CA ARG A 87 2.11 9.02 19.56
C ARG A 87 2.71 7.70 20.05
N LYS A 88 2.04 6.57 19.80
CA LYS A 88 2.57 5.23 20.11
C LYS A 88 3.86 4.96 19.35
N PHE A 89 3.90 5.31 18.07
CA PHE A 89 5.08 5.19 17.22
C PHE A 89 6.24 6.04 17.74
N ILE A 90 6.01 7.33 18.05
CA ILE A 90 7.03 8.22 18.61
C ILE A 90 7.58 7.66 19.92
N LYS A 91 6.70 7.18 20.81
CA LYS A 91 7.11 6.54 22.06
C LYS A 91 8.00 5.32 21.81
N LEU A 92 7.63 4.47 20.85
CA LEU A 92 8.37 3.26 20.50
C LEU A 92 9.75 3.54 19.89
N ILE A 93 9.86 4.55 19.02
CA ILE A 93 11.15 4.93 18.42
C ILE A 93 12.07 5.66 19.40
N GLY A 94 11.48 6.39 20.37
CA GLY A 94 12.21 7.10 21.41
C GLY A 94 12.63 6.22 22.59
N SER A 95 12.04 5.02 22.75
CA SER A 95 12.38 4.10 23.84
C SER A 95 13.35 3.00 23.41
N ASP A 96 14.13 2.51 24.36
CA ASP A 96 15.01 1.33 24.18
C ASP A 96 14.24 0.03 23.88
N SER A 97 12.93 0.01 24.12
CA SER A 97 12.07 -1.14 23.83
C SER A 97 11.92 -1.45 22.34
N GLY A 98 12.17 -0.50 21.43
CA GLY A 98 12.18 -0.79 19.99
C GLY A 98 13.35 -1.69 19.55
N LEU A 99 14.49 -1.67 20.26
CA LEU A 99 15.59 -2.60 19.97
C LEU A 99 15.15 -4.07 20.14
N ARG A 100 14.34 -4.35 21.18
CA ARG A 100 13.83 -5.69 21.46
C ARG A 100 12.79 -6.15 20.43
N ALA A 101 12.06 -5.22 19.83
CA ALA A 101 11.10 -5.51 18.77
C ALA A 101 11.75 -5.98 17.46
N GLU A 102 12.97 -5.53 17.15
CA GLU A 102 13.73 -6.01 15.99
C GLU A 102 14.46 -7.35 16.27
N ALA A 103 14.84 -7.62 17.52
CA ALA A 103 15.58 -8.81 17.91
C ALA A 103 14.79 -10.12 17.77
N GLY A 104 13.46 -10.09 17.82
CA GLY A 104 12.60 -11.28 17.63
C GLY A 104 12.35 -11.64 16.15
N LEU A 105 12.61 -10.72 15.21
CA LEU A 105 12.09 -10.78 13.84
C LEU A 105 13.18 -10.66 12.75
N SER A 106 14.46 -10.70 13.13
CA SER A 106 15.58 -10.64 12.19
C SER A 106 16.48 -11.88 12.34
N PRO A 107 16.73 -12.64 11.25
CA PRO A 107 17.98 -13.36 11.11
C PRO A 107 19.06 -12.29 10.99
N GLU A 108 19.79 -12.08 12.09
CA GLU A 108 21.11 -11.45 12.18
C GLU A 108 21.28 -10.14 11.37
N LEU A 109 21.06 -9.00 12.03
CA LEU A 109 21.63 -7.73 11.55
C LEU A 109 23.15 -7.88 11.39
N PRO A 110 23.76 -7.42 10.28
CA PRO A 110 25.21 -7.50 10.10
C PRO A 110 25.93 -6.81 11.26
N GLU A 111 26.94 -7.49 11.79
CA GLU A 111 27.65 -7.17 13.04
C GLU A 111 28.21 -5.73 13.10
N ASN A 112 28.34 -5.07 11.94
CA ASN A 112 28.84 -3.70 11.75
C ASN A 112 27.88 -2.57 12.15
N LEU A 113 26.64 -2.86 12.56
CA LEU A 113 25.66 -1.84 13.00
C LEU A 113 25.40 -1.84 14.52
N LYS A 114 26.18 -2.61 15.30
CA LYS A 114 26.17 -2.51 16.76
C LYS A 114 26.77 -1.16 17.16
N GLY A 115 25.90 -0.17 17.32
CA GLY A 115 26.27 1.15 17.83
C GLY A 115 27.00 1.01 19.16
N SER A 116 28.12 1.72 19.27
CA SER A 116 28.91 1.89 20.48
C SER A 116 28.02 2.26 21.66
N ASP A 117 27.96 1.38 22.66
CA ASP A 117 27.33 1.64 23.96
C ASP A 117 28.08 2.78 24.69
N SER A 118 27.58 4.01 24.54
CA SER A 118 27.88 5.10 25.47
C SER A 118 26.58 5.82 25.81
N HIS A 119 26.07 5.59 27.01
CA HIS A 119 24.94 6.34 27.55
C HIS A 119 25.45 7.68 28.10
N ASN A 120 25.42 8.74 27.30
CA ASN A 120 25.30 10.11 27.80
C ASN A 120 23.90 10.66 27.50
N HIS A 121 23.38 11.47 28.42
CA HIS A 121 22.05 12.08 28.35
C HIS A 121 22.03 13.15 27.23
N GLY A 122 21.87 12.70 25.98
CA GLY A 122 22.01 13.52 24.77
C GLY A 122 22.41 12.75 23.51
N ASP A 123 22.75 11.46 23.62
CA ASP A 123 23.17 10.66 22.47
C ASP A 123 21.98 10.18 21.62
N TRP A 124 22.22 10.08 20.31
CA TRP A 124 21.24 9.64 19.32
C TRP A 124 20.80 8.20 19.56
N SER A 125 19.55 7.89 19.22
CA SER A 125 19.07 6.51 19.25
C SER A 125 19.85 5.63 18.26
N PRO A 126 19.98 4.32 18.53
CA PRO A 126 20.64 3.40 17.61
C PRO A 126 19.91 3.37 16.26
N ALA A 127 20.64 3.03 15.20
CA ALA A 127 20.07 2.92 13.85
C ALA A 127 18.95 1.87 13.83
N ARG A 128 17.81 2.21 13.22
CA ARG A 128 16.61 1.35 13.13
C ARG A 128 16.14 1.23 11.69
N ASN A 129 15.52 0.09 11.34
CA ASN A 129 14.93 -0.07 10.01
C ASN A 129 13.57 0.62 9.95
N MET A 130 13.57 1.89 9.57
CA MET A 130 12.35 2.71 9.52
C MET A 130 11.29 2.17 8.53
N SER A 131 11.67 1.38 7.52
CA SER A 131 10.68 0.75 6.62
C SER A 131 9.73 -0.13 7.41
N ARG A 132 10.24 -0.99 8.30
CA ARG A 132 9.42 -1.93 9.09
C ARG A 132 8.49 -1.19 10.06
N TYR A 133 9.03 -0.19 10.76
CA TYR A 133 8.25 0.60 11.71
C TYR A 133 7.14 1.41 11.02
N LEU A 134 7.41 1.95 9.84
CA LEU A 134 6.42 2.67 9.04
C LEU A 134 5.35 1.72 8.49
N ASP A 135 5.71 0.49 8.10
CA ASP A 135 4.75 -0.53 7.68
C ASP A 135 3.78 -0.88 8.81
N TRP A 136 4.28 -1.07 10.04
CA TRP A 136 3.44 -1.32 11.23
C TRP A 136 2.53 -0.14 11.54
N LEU A 137 3.06 1.08 11.50
CA LEU A 137 2.27 2.30 11.71
C LEU A 137 1.16 2.44 10.67
N ALA A 138 1.48 2.23 9.39
CA ALA A 138 0.51 2.32 8.31
C ALA A 138 -0.61 1.28 8.48
N TYR A 139 -0.28 0.04 8.87
CA TYR A 139 -1.25 -1.00 9.14
C TYR A 139 -2.16 -0.70 10.32
N ASP A 140 -1.61 -0.19 11.43
CA ASP A 140 -2.41 0.17 12.60
C ASP A 140 -3.33 1.36 12.32
N ILE A 141 -2.85 2.37 11.60
CA ILE A 141 -3.69 3.49 11.16
C ILE A 141 -4.81 2.99 10.24
N MET A 142 -4.48 2.20 9.22
CA MET A 142 -5.48 1.66 8.29
C MET A 142 -6.50 0.76 9.01
N GLY A 143 -6.08 -0.10 9.93
CA GLY A 143 -6.97 -0.96 10.70
C GLY A 143 -7.97 -0.15 11.54
N ASN A 144 -7.49 0.89 12.22
CA ASN A 144 -8.35 1.79 12.99
C ASN A 144 -9.31 2.59 12.11
N LEU A 145 -8.84 3.11 10.96
CA LEU A 145 -9.67 3.92 10.05
C LEU A 145 -10.74 3.09 9.32
N VAL A 146 -10.39 1.88 8.88
CA VAL A 146 -11.26 1.06 8.02
C VAL A 146 -12.16 0.14 8.83
N PHE A 147 -11.66 -0.44 9.92
CA PHE A 147 -12.38 -1.46 10.70
C PHE A 147 -12.73 -1.01 12.12
N GLY A 148 -12.33 0.20 12.53
CA GLY A 148 -12.51 0.68 13.90
C GLY A 148 -11.67 -0.09 14.93
N LYS A 149 -10.71 -0.92 14.48
CA LYS A 149 -9.87 -1.75 15.35
C LYS A 149 -8.45 -1.85 14.78
N GLY A 150 -7.48 -1.36 15.54
CA GLY A 150 -6.07 -1.53 15.23
C GLY A 150 -5.62 -2.98 15.38
N TYR A 151 -4.66 -3.40 14.56
CA TYR A 151 -4.02 -4.71 14.66
C TYR A 151 -2.97 -4.77 15.78
N ASN A 152 -2.62 -3.61 16.34
CA ASN A 152 -1.59 -3.44 17.36
C ASN A 152 -0.21 -3.96 16.91
N CYS A 153 0.12 -3.75 15.64
CA CYS A 153 1.42 -4.12 15.05
C CYS A 153 2.59 -3.41 15.76
N LEU A 154 2.38 -2.18 16.24
CA LEU A 154 3.37 -1.44 17.01
C LEU A 154 3.61 -2.06 18.40
N GLY A 155 2.55 -2.51 19.07
CA GLY A 155 2.61 -2.96 20.48
C GLY A 155 2.82 -4.46 20.69
N SER A 156 2.32 -5.31 19.79
CA SER A 156 2.39 -6.76 19.89
C SER A 156 3.18 -7.35 18.72
N GLU A 157 3.92 -8.42 18.98
CA GLU A 157 4.65 -9.17 17.95
C GLU A 157 3.72 -10.05 17.10
N GLU A 158 2.54 -10.40 17.61
CA GLU A 158 1.59 -11.36 17.02
C GLU A 158 1.21 -11.03 15.56
N TYR A 159 1.05 -9.75 15.23
CA TYR A 159 0.59 -9.30 13.90
C TYR A 159 1.66 -8.58 13.08
N ARG A 160 2.93 -8.54 13.54
CA ARG A 160 4.01 -7.83 12.84
C ARG A 160 4.37 -8.40 11.48
N GLU A 161 4.06 -9.68 11.25
CA GLU A 161 4.27 -10.36 9.98
C GLU A 161 3.17 -10.05 8.94
N MET A 162 2.02 -9.52 9.37
CA MET A 162 0.88 -9.27 8.47
C MET A 162 1.22 -8.33 7.30
N PRO A 163 1.90 -7.18 7.50
CA PRO A 163 2.28 -6.32 6.38
C PRO A 163 3.17 -7.04 5.35
N ARG A 164 4.09 -7.89 5.82
CA ARG A 164 4.98 -8.66 4.96
C ARG A 164 4.19 -9.67 4.13
N ILE A 165 3.33 -10.46 4.78
CA ILE A 165 2.54 -11.49 4.12
C ILE A 165 1.63 -10.88 3.05
N VAL A 166 0.96 -9.77 3.35
CA VAL A 166 0.08 -9.09 2.38
C VAL A 166 0.88 -8.50 1.21
N THR A 167 2.06 -7.94 1.48
CA THR A 167 2.94 -7.42 0.44
C THR A 167 3.43 -8.53 -0.49
N GLU A 168 3.88 -9.66 0.05
CA GLU A 168 4.31 -10.82 -0.74
C GLU A 168 3.13 -11.45 -1.51
N GLY A 169 1.94 -11.55 -0.91
CA GLY A 169 0.73 -12.00 -1.58
C GLY A 169 0.35 -11.10 -2.76
N THR A 170 0.49 -9.79 -2.60
CA THR A 170 0.21 -8.80 -3.67
C THR A 170 1.21 -8.92 -4.82
N LYS A 171 2.51 -9.09 -4.52
CA LYS A 171 3.55 -9.35 -5.54
C LYS A 171 3.24 -10.61 -6.33
N PHE A 172 2.84 -11.68 -5.64
CA PHE A 172 2.43 -12.92 -6.29
C PHE A 172 1.24 -12.71 -7.23
N GLY A 173 0.17 -12.04 -6.76
CA GLY A 173 -1.00 -11.72 -7.60
C GLY A 173 -0.65 -10.86 -8.83
N TYR A 174 0.25 -9.89 -8.67
CA TYR A 174 0.73 -9.07 -9.78
C TYR A 174 1.52 -9.90 -10.82
N TRP A 175 2.35 -10.82 -10.35
CA TRP A 175 3.09 -11.72 -11.24
C TRP A 175 2.16 -12.67 -12.01
N VAL A 176 1.16 -13.28 -11.33
CA VAL A 176 0.17 -14.15 -11.97
C VAL A 176 -0.65 -13.39 -13.02
N SER A 177 -1.08 -12.17 -12.71
CA SER A 177 -1.89 -11.34 -13.62
C SER A 177 -1.10 -10.86 -14.85
N TYR A 178 0.22 -10.71 -14.76
CA TYR A 178 1.05 -10.40 -15.92
C TYR A 178 1.19 -11.56 -16.91
N GLN A 179 1.03 -12.81 -16.46
CA GLN A 179 1.12 -14.01 -17.32
C GLN A 179 -0.19 -14.34 -18.06
N THR A 180 -1.33 -13.86 -17.55
CA THR A 180 -2.66 -14.22 -18.06
C THR A 180 -3.00 -13.76 -19.48
N PRO A 181 -2.41 -12.68 -20.06
CA PRO A 181 -2.63 -12.34 -21.47
C PRO A 181 -2.22 -13.43 -22.46
N TYR A 182 -1.38 -14.40 -22.05
CA TYR A 182 -1.01 -15.55 -22.87
C TYR A 182 -2.06 -16.68 -22.86
N PHE A 183 -2.91 -16.78 -21.84
CA PHE A 183 -3.87 -17.88 -21.69
C PHE A 183 -5.28 -17.54 -22.18
N SER A 184 -5.67 -16.27 -22.21
CA SER A 184 -7.04 -15.86 -22.56
C SER A 184 -7.37 -15.91 -24.08
N LYS A 185 -6.40 -16.16 -24.97
CA LYS A 185 -6.63 -16.15 -26.43
C LYS A 185 -7.10 -17.49 -27.05
N ARG A 186 -7.55 -18.48 -26.27
CA ARG A 186 -7.92 -19.80 -26.84
C ARG A 186 -9.40 -20.21 -26.75
N THR A 187 -10.32 -19.29 -26.48
CA THR A 187 -11.76 -19.63 -26.45
C THR A 187 -12.62 -18.53 -27.09
N HIS A 188 -12.61 -18.44 -28.42
CA HIS A 188 -13.74 -17.98 -29.24
C HIS A 188 -13.52 -18.51 -30.67
N CYS A 189 -13.97 -19.74 -30.90
CA CYS A 189 -14.40 -20.28 -32.19
C CYS A 189 -15.90 -20.51 -32.10
#